data_AF-A0A3M6XRW7-F1
#
_entry.id   AF-A0A3M6XRW7-F1
#
_cell.length_a   1.000
_cell.length_b   1.000
_cell.length_c   1.000
_cell.angle_alpha   90.00
_cell.angle_beta   90.00
_cell.angle_gamma   90.00
#
_symmetry.space_group_name_H-M   'P 1'
#
loop_
_entity.id
_entity.type
_entity.pdbx_description
1 polymer ?
#
loop_
_entity_poly.entity_id
_entity_poly.type
_entity_poly.pdbx_seq_one_letter_code
_entity_poly.pdbx_strand_id
1 'polypeptide(L)'
;MPKAAKQTTHTKKSRTTPITSSKPTPQNGKATHQPKDPKTSHLYTDDNPSTTIHGTGFKDAATAHHTLDLIKNRSLTYQFQTVNTMFHRASHHPAMKKTSTSTTTTSSSSSSGSGGNSNNQQGMRDAISIFRHWLDDTYLAAKSALRAGGFKPLLSKPLVEKYLPLILSSSSSSGLKDDDDAKAFAQRYINLAKGKRLGNVLLDDADPTGLDWEGRRYRALCGLVPEGKEGVEGWGEGELWEDGDGDEGDGRSGGGTKGKGSSKKVSNRHLQLIAWAWSPVAERKLMFG
;
A
#
# COMPACT_ATOMS: atom_id res chain seq x y z
N MET A 1 -21.57 -17.86 -68.80
CA MET A 1 -22.61 -18.92 -68.95
C MET A 1 -21.91 -20.28 -68.87
N PRO A 2 -22.54 -21.37 -68.39
CA PRO A 2 -22.81 -21.65 -66.98
C PRO A 2 -22.36 -23.06 -66.56
N LYS A 3 -22.28 -23.33 -65.25
CA LYS A 3 -22.82 -24.56 -64.64
C LYS A 3 -22.97 -24.38 -63.12
N ALA A 4 -24.19 -24.65 -62.67
CA ALA A 4 -24.70 -24.52 -61.32
C ALA A 4 -24.72 -25.87 -60.57
N ALA A 5 -24.70 -25.81 -59.24
CA ALA A 5 -25.29 -26.76 -58.27
C ALA A 5 -24.74 -26.39 -56.86
N LYS A 6 -25.46 -26.30 -55.74
CA LYS A 6 -26.86 -26.59 -55.36
C LYS A 6 -27.21 -25.73 -54.14
N GLN A 7 -28.49 -25.40 -54.03
CA GLN A 7 -29.15 -24.71 -52.93
C GLN A 7 -29.62 -25.69 -51.83
N THR A 8 -29.78 -25.15 -50.60
CA THR A 8 -30.89 -25.35 -49.61
C THR A 8 -31.01 -26.73 -48.89
N THR A 9 -31.34 -26.89 -47.59
CA THR A 9 -31.98 -26.00 -46.59
C THR A 9 -32.14 -26.65 -45.17
N HIS A 10 -32.59 -25.81 -44.20
CA HIS A 10 -33.39 -26.10 -42.97
C HIS A 10 -32.66 -26.58 -41.69
N THR A 11 -32.94 -26.15 -40.44
CA THR A 11 -33.84 -25.13 -39.84
C THR A 11 -33.55 -24.95 -38.32
N LYS A 12 -33.69 -23.70 -37.85
CA LYS A 12 -34.39 -23.19 -36.64
C LYS A 12 -33.85 -23.36 -35.19
N LYS A 13 -34.03 -22.23 -34.48
CA LYS A 13 -34.17 -21.92 -33.02
C LYS A 13 -32.86 -21.68 -32.26
N SER A 14 -32.71 -20.77 -31.30
CA SER A 14 -33.38 -19.56 -30.79
C SER A 14 -32.58 -19.18 -29.52
N ARG A 15 -32.29 -17.89 -29.27
CA ARG A 15 -32.05 -17.26 -27.92
C ARG A 15 -30.92 -17.88 -27.04
N THR A 16 -29.88 -17.18 -26.59
CA THR A 16 -29.85 -15.96 -25.77
C THR A 16 -28.38 -15.53 -25.58
N THR A 17 -28.16 -14.22 -25.42
CA THR A 17 -26.93 -13.38 -25.40
C THR A 17 -25.70 -13.82 -24.60
N PRO A 18 -24.47 -13.49 -25.08
CA PRO A 18 -23.35 -13.13 -24.23
C PRO A 18 -23.01 -11.63 -24.29
N ILE A 19 -22.57 -11.17 -23.12
CA ILE A 19 -22.16 -9.85 -22.65
C ILE A 19 -21.21 -9.10 -23.62
N THR A 20 -21.57 -7.85 -23.92
CA THR A 20 -20.78 -6.90 -24.71
C THR A 20 -19.56 -6.42 -23.91
N SER A 21 -18.37 -6.73 -24.43
CA SER A 21 -17.11 -6.10 -24.05
C SER A 21 -16.99 -4.74 -24.74
N SER A 22 -16.95 -3.64 -23.97
CA SER A 22 -16.62 -2.32 -24.49
C SER A 22 -15.11 -2.06 -24.33
N LYS A 23 -14.41 -2.20 -25.45
CA LYS A 23 -13.04 -1.72 -25.70
C LYS A 23 -13.03 -0.17 -25.69
N PRO A 24 -12.05 0.51 -25.06
CA PRO A 24 -11.92 1.95 -25.20
C PRO A 24 -11.25 2.31 -26.53
N THR A 25 -11.92 3.16 -27.31
CA THR A 25 -11.45 3.77 -28.56
C THR A 25 -10.57 5.00 -28.25
N PRO A 26 -9.47 5.25 -29.00
CA PRO A 26 -8.64 6.44 -28.81
C PRO A 26 -9.35 7.70 -29.34
N GLN A 27 -9.60 8.68 -28.47
CA GLN A 27 -10.13 9.99 -28.86
C GLN A 27 -8.99 10.93 -29.26
N ASN A 28 -8.88 11.17 -30.56
CA ASN A 28 -8.16 12.29 -31.14
C ASN A 28 -9.18 13.42 -31.39
N GLY A 29 -9.14 14.50 -30.61
CA GLY A 29 -10.05 15.64 -30.77
C GLY A 29 -9.76 16.76 -29.78
N LYS A 30 -9.51 17.97 -30.29
CA LYS A 30 -9.21 19.20 -29.54
C LYS A 30 -10.31 19.50 -28.51
N ALA A 31 -9.92 19.65 -27.24
CA ALA A 31 -10.84 19.95 -26.14
C ALA A 31 -11.26 21.43 -26.15
N THR A 32 -12.53 21.69 -26.42
CA THR A 32 -13.21 22.94 -26.08
C THR A 32 -13.56 22.91 -24.58
N HIS A 33 -13.01 23.86 -23.81
CA HIS A 33 -13.29 24.02 -22.39
C HIS A 33 -14.74 24.50 -22.18
N GLN A 34 -15.65 23.57 -21.89
CA GLN A 34 -16.95 23.91 -21.30
C GLN A 34 -16.80 23.99 -19.76
N PRO A 35 -17.41 24.98 -19.09
CA PRO A 35 -17.38 25.07 -17.64
C PRO A 35 -18.11 23.87 -17.01
N LYS A 36 -17.39 23.10 -16.17
CA LYS A 36 -17.93 21.92 -15.48
C LYS A 36 -18.94 22.34 -14.41
N ASP A 37 -20.05 21.60 -14.32
CA ASP A 37 -21.05 21.73 -13.26
C ASP A 37 -20.40 21.66 -11.86
N PRO A 38 -20.66 22.60 -10.94
CA PRO A 38 -20.07 22.60 -9.60
C PRO A 38 -20.47 21.38 -8.76
N LYS A 39 -21.58 20.68 -9.10
CA LYS A 39 -21.97 19.39 -8.49
C LYS A 39 -21.12 18.20 -8.96
N THR A 40 -20.35 18.36 -10.04
CA THR A 40 -19.36 17.38 -10.52
C THR A 40 -17.93 17.72 -10.08
N SER A 41 -17.78 18.66 -9.13
CA SER A 41 -16.48 18.90 -8.53
C SER A 41 -16.12 17.69 -7.65
N HIS A 42 -15.22 16.83 -8.14
CA HIS A 42 -14.54 15.77 -7.38
C HIS A 42 -13.80 16.29 -6.13
N LEU A 43 -13.78 17.61 -5.91
CA LEU A 43 -13.07 18.25 -4.80
C LEU A 43 -13.68 17.93 -3.43
N TYR A 44 -14.97 17.55 -3.38
CA TYR A 44 -15.69 17.23 -2.14
C TYR A 44 -16.37 15.86 -2.15
N THR A 45 -16.25 15.12 -3.25
CA THR A 45 -16.71 13.74 -3.30
C THR A 45 -15.58 12.88 -2.75
N ASP A 46 -15.80 12.31 -1.57
CA ASP A 46 -14.96 11.21 -1.13
C ASP A 46 -15.16 10.06 -2.13
N ASP A 47 -14.19 9.88 -3.03
CA ASP A 47 -14.25 8.85 -4.06
C ASP A 47 -14.19 7.43 -3.46
N ASN A 48 -13.91 7.26 -2.15
CA ASN A 48 -13.88 5.96 -1.46
C ASN A 48 -14.49 6.00 -0.04
N PRO A 49 -15.79 6.32 0.10
CA PRO A 49 -16.41 6.61 1.41
C PRO A 49 -16.43 5.42 2.37
N SER A 50 -16.35 4.20 1.85
CA SER A 50 -16.31 2.97 2.66
C SER A 50 -14.97 2.74 3.34
N THR A 51 -13.87 3.24 2.77
CA THR A 51 -12.50 3.02 3.29
C THR A 51 -11.91 4.25 3.96
N THR A 52 -12.64 5.37 3.96
CA THR A 52 -12.27 6.60 4.65
C THR A 52 -12.58 6.51 6.15
N ILE A 53 -11.60 6.90 6.96
CA ILE A 53 -11.78 7.06 8.42
C ILE A 53 -12.61 8.31 8.69
N HIS A 54 -13.83 8.12 9.18
CA HIS A 54 -14.72 9.20 9.62
C HIS A 54 -14.34 9.70 11.02
N GLY A 55 -14.63 10.97 11.31
CA GLY A 55 -14.41 11.55 12.66
C GLY A 55 -13.00 12.06 12.95
N THR A 56 -12.14 12.16 11.94
CA THR A 56 -10.86 12.89 12.08
C THR A 56 -11.08 14.40 12.09
N GLY A 57 -10.30 15.14 12.89
CA GLY A 57 -10.48 16.58 13.03
C GLY A 57 -9.39 17.28 13.84
N PHE A 58 -9.53 18.61 13.96
CA PHE A 58 -8.54 19.49 14.59
C PHE A 58 -9.17 20.65 15.38
N LYS A 59 -10.44 20.51 15.77
CA LYS A 59 -11.21 21.58 16.42
C LYS A 59 -10.63 21.95 17.79
N ASP A 60 -10.31 20.93 18.58
CA ASP A 60 -9.84 21.05 19.96
C ASP A 60 -8.90 19.89 20.31
N ALA A 61 -8.29 19.96 21.50
CA ALA A 61 -7.38 18.94 22.01
C ALA A 61 -8.00 17.53 22.04
N ALA A 62 -9.26 17.42 22.49
CA ALA A 62 -9.97 16.14 22.56
C ALA A 62 -10.14 15.53 21.16
N THR A 63 -10.51 16.35 20.18
CA THR A 63 -10.63 15.93 18.77
C THR A 63 -9.27 15.52 18.19
N ALA A 64 -8.19 16.20 18.56
CA ALA A 64 -6.84 15.85 18.13
C ALA A 64 -6.41 14.48 18.66
N HIS A 65 -6.60 14.23 19.96
CA HIS A 65 -6.35 12.92 20.56
C HIS A 65 -7.21 11.82 19.94
N HIS A 66 -8.51 12.07 19.74
CA HIS A 66 -9.41 11.14 19.05
C HIS A 66 -8.90 10.80 17.63
N THR A 67 -8.39 11.79 16.91
CA THR A 67 -7.80 11.59 15.58
C THR A 67 -6.57 10.70 15.64
N LEU A 68 -5.68 10.91 16.62
CA LEU A 68 -4.51 10.05 16.82
C LEU A 68 -4.92 8.61 17.17
N ASP A 69 -5.95 8.45 18.00
CA ASP A 69 -6.49 7.14 18.37
C ASP A 69 -7.08 6.36 17.20
N LEU A 70 -7.79 7.04 16.29
CA LEU A 70 -8.37 6.43 15.09
C LEU A 70 -7.31 5.89 14.13
N ILE A 71 -6.15 6.54 14.04
CA ILE A 71 -5.12 6.21 13.05
C ILE A 71 -3.97 5.37 13.62
N LYS A 72 -3.90 5.12 14.92
CA LYS A 72 -2.75 4.47 15.57
C LYS A 72 -2.42 3.08 15.03
N ASN A 73 -3.43 2.37 14.49
CA ASN A 73 -3.27 1.04 13.91
C ASN A 73 -2.82 1.07 12.44
N ARG A 74 -2.89 2.23 11.78
CA ARG A 74 -2.46 2.43 10.39
C ARG A 74 -0.93 2.42 10.29
N SER A 75 -0.39 2.24 9.09
CA SER A 75 1.06 2.41 8.85
C SER A 75 1.55 3.79 9.27
N LEU A 76 2.80 3.87 9.74
CA LEU A 76 3.42 5.14 10.15
C LEU A 76 3.40 6.19 9.02
N THR A 77 3.51 5.73 7.78
CA THR A 77 3.35 6.52 6.55
C THR A 77 1.96 7.16 6.44
N TYR A 78 0.89 6.42 6.74
CA TYR A 78 -0.49 6.93 6.75
C TYR A 78 -0.70 7.89 7.92
N GLN A 79 -0.26 7.49 9.11
CA GLN A 79 -0.36 8.32 10.32
C GLN A 79 0.27 9.70 10.09
N PHE A 80 1.49 9.74 9.55
CA PHE A 80 2.17 10.99 9.22
C PHE A 80 1.37 11.86 8.25
N GLN A 81 0.83 11.28 7.17
CA GLN A 81 0.03 12.04 6.20
C GLN A 81 -1.22 12.65 6.83
N THR A 82 -1.93 11.88 7.66
CA THR A 82 -3.14 12.36 8.33
C THR A 82 -2.81 13.46 9.32
N VAL A 83 -1.85 13.24 10.22
CA VAL A 83 -1.45 14.24 11.22
C VAL A 83 -0.91 15.51 10.55
N ASN A 84 -0.03 15.37 9.55
CA ASN A 84 0.50 16.50 8.81
C ASN A 84 -0.60 17.31 8.10
N THR A 85 -1.62 16.62 7.57
CA THR A 85 -2.78 17.27 6.96
C THR A 85 -3.60 18.04 8.01
N MET A 86 -3.90 17.42 9.16
CA MET A 86 -4.67 18.07 10.23
C MET A 86 -3.92 19.27 10.83
N PHE A 87 -2.61 19.14 11.03
CA PHE A 87 -1.74 20.23 11.48
C PHE A 87 -1.80 21.45 10.56
N HIS A 88 -1.63 21.26 9.25
CA HIS A 88 -1.66 22.38 8.30
C HIS A 88 -3.07 22.97 8.12
N ARG A 89 -4.11 22.12 8.15
CA ARG A 89 -5.52 22.59 8.11
C ARG A 89 -5.85 23.46 9.31
N ALA A 90 -5.43 23.06 10.52
CA ALA A 90 -5.59 23.84 11.73
C ALA A 90 -4.79 25.15 11.66
N SER A 91 -3.50 25.06 11.33
CA SER A 91 -2.58 26.20 11.30
C SER A 91 -2.99 27.30 10.32
N HIS A 92 -3.61 26.93 9.20
CA HIS A 92 -4.06 27.88 8.17
C HIS A 92 -5.56 28.20 8.22
N HIS A 93 -6.27 27.73 9.25
CA HIS A 93 -7.70 27.97 9.37
C HIS A 93 -8.01 29.48 9.48
N PRO A 94 -9.07 30.00 8.82
CA PRO A 94 -9.39 31.44 8.85
C PRO A 94 -9.58 32.02 10.26
N ALA A 95 -10.08 31.21 11.21
CA ALA A 95 -10.22 31.62 12.61
C ALA A 95 -8.88 31.93 13.30
N MET A 96 -7.77 31.34 12.81
CA MET A 96 -6.42 31.58 13.32
C MET A 96 -5.72 32.77 12.64
N LYS A 97 -6.08 33.11 11.40
CA LYS A 97 -5.49 34.23 10.66
C LYS A 97 -5.98 35.61 11.13
N LYS A 98 -7.16 35.69 11.75
CA LYS A 98 -7.73 36.96 12.23
C LYS A 98 -6.91 37.62 13.35
N THR A 99 -6.00 36.90 13.99
CA THR A 99 -5.15 37.43 15.08
C THR A 99 -4.04 38.35 14.58
N SER A 100 -3.61 38.23 13.31
CA SER A 100 -2.48 39.00 12.76
C SER A 100 -2.86 40.38 12.17
N THR A 101 -4.14 40.66 11.94
CA THR A 101 -4.58 41.92 11.28
C THR A 101 -5.21 42.92 12.26
N SER A 102 -5.55 42.50 13.48
CA SER A 102 -6.21 43.37 14.48
C SER A 102 -5.26 44.07 15.44
N THR A 103 -3.94 43.99 15.27
CA THR A 103 -2.95 44.52 16.23
C THR A 103 -2.37 45.89 15.83
N THR A 104 -2.71 46.45 14.66
CA THR A 104 -2.05 47.69 14.16
C THR A 104 -2.93 48.95 14.13
N THR A 105 -4.18 48.93 14.59
CA THR A 105 -5.00 50.15 14.62
C THR A 105 -5.48 50.49 16.02
N THR A 106 -4.73 51.39 16.65
CA THR A 106 -5.20 52.44 17.58
C THR A 106 -6.05 52.00 18.77
N SER A 107 -5.41 52.03 19.93
CA SER A 107 -5.88 52.70 21.15
C SER A 107 -7.27 53.34 21.08
N SER A 108 -8.08 53.05 22.11
CA SER A 108 -9.36 53.67 22.47
C SER A 108 -10.59 53.24 21.65
N SER A 109 -11.17 52.11 22.04
CA SER A 109 -12.59 52.07 22.40
C SER A 109 -12.91 50.75 23.09
N SER A 110 -13.46 50.88 24.28
CA SER A 110 -14.12 49.80 25.02
C SER A 110 -15.34 49.35 24.23
N SER A 111 -15.21 48.28 23.45
CA SER A 111 -16.35 47.55 22.89
C SER A 111 -16.34 46.12 23.42
N SER A 112 -17.13 45.91 24.46
CA SER A 112 -17.62 44.61 24.90
C SER A 112 -18.33 43.91 23.73
N GLY A 113 -17.68 42.91 23.13
CA GLY A 113 -18.28 42.09 22.09
C GLY A 113 -17.42 40.87 21.74
N SER A 114 -18.01 39.69 21.89
CA SER A 114 -17.53 38.39 21.39
C SER A 114 -16.59 37.56 22.30
N GLY A 115 -17.12 37.13 23.44
CA GLY A 115 -16.51 36.08 24.29
C GLY A 115 -16.59 34.65 23.72
N GLY A 116 -17.21 34.44 22.56
CA GLY A 116 -17.38 33.10 21.97
C GLY A 116 -16.22 32.60 21.11
N ASN A 117 -15.36 33.50 20.61
CA ASN A 117 -14.37 33.16 19.59
C ASN A 117 -13.00 32.75 20.16
N SER A 118 -12.72 33.08 21.41
CA SER A 118 -11.44 32.78 22.08
C SER A 118 -11.30 31.30 22.44
N ASN A 119 -12.37 30.65 22.90
CA ASN A 119 -12.35 29.23 23.27
C ASN A 119 -12.11 28.32 22.05
N ASN A 120 -12.73 28.62 20.90
CA ASN A 120 -12.50 27.87 19.67
C ASN A 120 -11.09 28.10 19.11
N GLN A 121 -10.53 29.31 19.25
CA GLN A 121 -9.15 29.58 18.89
C GLN A 121 -8.16 28.86 19.81
N GLN A 122 -8.45 28.82 21.11
CA GLN A 122 -7.62 28.13 22.08
C GLN A 122 -7.63 26.62 21.83
N GLY A 123 -8.81 26.01 21.64
CA GLY A 123 -8.91 24.60 21.29
C GLY A 123 -8.09 24.24 20.04
N MET A 124 -8.14 25.09 19.01
CA MET A 124 -7.36 24.86 17.80
C MET A 124 -5.85 24.98 18.02
N ARG A 125 -5.41 25.93 18.86
CA ARG A 125 -4.00 26.04 19.27
C ARG A 125 -3.53 24.81 20.04
N ASP A 126 -4.36 24.29 20.93
CA ASP A 126 -4.06 23.08 21.69
C ASP A 126 -3.94 21.87 20.75
N ALA A 127 -4.85 21.74 19.79
CA ALA A 127 -4.79 20.72 18.74
C ALA A 127 -3.50 20.81 17.89
N ILE A 128 -3.11 22.03 17.49
CA ILE A 128 -1.85 22.28 16.75
C ILE A 128 -0.65 21.83 17.58
N SER A 129 -0.61 22.14 18.87
CA SER A 129 0.47 21.74 19.76
C SER A 129 0.59 20.22 19.85
N ILE A 130 -0.53 19.51 19.98
CA ILE A 130 -0.57 18.04 20.02
C ILE A 130 -0.02 17.45 18.73
N PHE A 131 -0.50 17.91 17.57
CA PHE A 131 -0.02 17.40 16.29
C PHE A 131 1.44 17.75 16.03
N ARG A 132 1.90 18.93 16.47
CA ARG A 132 3.30 19.34 16.34
C ARG A 132 4.22 18.44 17.15
N HIS A 133 3.89 18.20 18.42
CA HIS A 133 4.63 17.26 19.27
C HIS A 133 4.65 15.86 18.66
N TRP A 134 3.51 15.39 18.14
CA TRP A 134 3.46 14.11 17.47
C TRP A 134 4.39 14.04 16.25
N LEU A 135 4.43 15.09 15.41
CA LEU A 135 5.27 15.13 14.20
C LEU A 135 6.77 15.20 14.50
N ASP A 136 7.14 16.02 15.48
CA ASP A 136 8.55 16.31 15.79
C ASP A 136 9.17 15.23 16.69
N ASP A 137 8.42 14.70 17.65
CA ASP A 137 8.93 13.78 18.66
C ASP A 137 8.40 12.35 18.47
N THR A 138 7.08 12.16 18.53
CA THR A 138 6.48 10.80 18.54
C THR A 138 6.74 10.05 17.23
N TYR A 139 6.53 10.72 16.09
CA TYR A 139 6.76 10.16 14.76
C TYR A 139 8.24 9.87 14.54
N LEU A 140 9.13 10.78 14.95
CA LEU A 140 10.57 10.60 14.76
C LEU A 140 11.09 9.44 15.61
N ALA A 141 10.66 9.33 16.86
CA ALA A 141 10.96 8.21 17.73
C ALA A 141 10.45 6.88 17.15
N ALA A 142 9.18 6.84 16.72
CA ALA A 142 8.57 5.67 16.09
C ALA A 142 9.31 5.28 14.80
N LYS A 143 9.72 6.26 13.99
CA LYS A 143 10.49 6.05 12.76
C LYS A 143 11.90 5.54 13.05
N SER A 144 12.57 6.05 14.09
CA SER A 144 13.89 5.57 14.51
C SER A 144 13.85 4.17 15.12
N ALA A 145 12.73 3.79 15.72
CA ALA A 145 12.49 2.43 16.23
C ALA A 145 12.23 1.42 15.11
N LEU A 146 11.91 1.87 13.89
CA LEU A 146 11.91 0.98 12.73
C LEU A 146 13.36 0.59 12.43
N ARG A 147 13.57 -0.70 12.14
CA ARG A 147 14.88 -1.25 11.78
C ARG A 147 15.59 -0.39 10.72
N ALA A 148 16.88 -0.13 10.95
CA ALA A 148 17.69 0.73 10.09
C ALA A 148 17.65 0.26 8.62
N GLY A 149 17.26 1.15 7.70
CA GLY A 149 17.04 0.86 6.28
C GLY A 149 15.62 0.42 5.92
N GLY A 150 14.86 -0.10 6.89
CA GLY A 150 13.56 -0.74 6.67
C GLY A 150 13.65 -1.95 5.74
N PHE A 151 12.58 -2.74 5.63
CA PHE A 151 12.50 -3.80 4.62
C PHE A 151 12.30 -3.25 3.20
N LYS A 152 13.18 -2.32 2.78
CA LYS A 152 13.21 -1.60 1.51
C LYS A 152 14.56 -1.89 0.81
N PRO A 153 14.60 -1.87 -0.53
CA PRO A 153 13.47 -1.66 -1.44
C PRO A 153 12.50 -2.85 -1.49
N LEU A 154 11.32 -2.65 -2.08
CA LEU A 154 10.42 -3.74 -2.44
C LEU A 154 10.94 -4.42 -3.70
N LEU A 155 10.82 -5.75 -3.78
CA LEU A 155 11.04 -6.50 -5.01
C LEU A 155 10.06 -6.03 -6.10
N SER A 156 10.49 -6.02 -7.37
CA SER A 156 9.60 -5.62 -8.45
C SER A 156 8.39 -6.55 -8.60
N LYS A 157 7.28 -6.02 -9.14
CA LYS A 157 6.08 -6.82 -9.40
C LYS A 157 6.34 -8.00 -10.35
N PRO A 158 7.07 -7.84 -11.47
CA PRO A 158 7.40 -8.97 -12.34
C PRO A 158 8.16 -10.09 -11.61
N LEU A 159 9.03 -9.74 -10.66
CA LEU A 159 9.73 -10.75 -9.87
C LEU A 159 8.77 -11.50 -8.96
N VAL A 160 7.93 -10.80 -8.21
CA VAL A 160 6.95 -11.44 -7.32
C VAL A 160 5.97 -12.30 -8.13
N GLU A 161 5.57 -11.84 -9.32
CA GLU A 161 4.73 -12.59 -10.26
C GLU A 161 5.41 -13.87 -10.75
N LYS A 162 6.71 -13.85 -11.08
CA LYS A 162 7.51 -15.06 -11.43
C LYS A 162 7.41 -16.14 -10.34
N TYR A 163 7.46 -15.74 -9.07
CA TYR A 163 7.41 -16.66 -7.93
C TYR A 163 6.00 -16.97 -7.43
N LEU A 164 4.97 -16.27 -7.93
CA LEU A 164 3.60 -16.42 -7.43
C LEU A 164 3.09 -17.87 -7.50
N PRO A 165 3.28 -18.65 -8.59
CA PRO A 165 2.84 -20.04 -8.62
C PRO A 165 3.46 -20.87 -7.50
N LEU A 166 4.76 -20.69 -7.22
CA LEU A 166 5.46 -21.37 -6.14
C LEU A 166 4.93 -20.94 -4.77
N ILE A 167 4.69 -19.64 -4.56
CA ILE A 167 4.13 -19.09 -3.32
C ILE A 167 2.74 -19.68 -3.04
N LEU A 168 1.91 -19.86 -4.08
CA LEU A 168 0.58 -20.43 -3.91
C LEU A 168 0.62 -21.94 -3.68
N SER A 169 1.55 -22.63 -4.35
CA SER A 169 1.76 -24.08 -4.22
C SER A 169 2.50 -24.48 -2.94
N SER A 170 3.26 -23.57 -2.32
CA SER A 170 3.95 -23.89 -1.06
C SER A 170 2.92 -24.26 0.00
N SER A 171 2.98 -25.52 0.44
CA SER A 171 2.13 -26.04 1.48
C SER A 171 2.32 -25.19 2.73
N SER A 172 1.22 -24.76 3.34
CA SER A 172 1.23 -24.04 4.62
C SER A 172 1.73 -24.98 5.70
N SER A 173 3.04 -25.21 5.75
CA SER A 173 3.68 -26.16 6.67
C SER A 173 3.48 -25.75 8.14
N SER A 174 3.14 -24.48 8.36
CA SER A 174 2.99 -23.88 9.68
C SER A 174 1.55 -23.82 10.19
N GLY A 175 0.53 -23.90 9.31
CA GLY A 175 -0.87 -23.64 9.69
C GLY A 175 -1.11 -22.24 10.29
N LEU A 176 -0.14 -21.33 10.18
CA LEU A 176 -0.21 -19.98 10.75
C LEU A 176 -0.89 -19.03 9.76
N LYS A 177 -1.73 -18.13 10.30
CA LYS A 177 -2.42 -17.06 9.58
C LYS A 177 -1.46 -16.18 8.73
N ASP A 178 -0.18 -16.17 9.08
CA ASP A 178 0.87 -15.45 8.36
C ASP A 178 1.12 -15.98 6.93
N ASP A 179 0.98 -17.29 6.67
CA ASP A 179 1.19 -17.86 5.34
C ASP A 179 0.07 -17.47 4.37
N ASP A 180 -1.19 -17.49 4.83
CA ASP A 180 -2.35 -17.07 4.03
C ASP A 180 -2.29 -15.56 3.72
N ASP A 181 -1.90 -14.75 4.72
CA ASP A 181 -1.69 -13.32 4.53
C ASP A 181 -0.53 -13.03 3.57
N ALA A 182 0.54 -13.84 3.56
CA ALA A 182 1.65 -13.69 2.62
C ALA A 182 1.20 -13.96 1.17
N LYS A 183 0.41 -15.02 0.97
CA LYS A 183 -0.19 -15.35 -0.34
C LYS A 183 -1.12 -14.23 -0.81
N ALA A 184 -2.01 -13.75 0.07
CA ALA A 184 -2.92 -12.65 -0.21
C ALA A 184 -2.17 -11.34 -0.52
N PHE A 185 -1.11 -11.03 0.23
CA PHE A 185 -0.25 -9.88 -0.03
C PHE A 185 0.40 -9.98 -1.41
N ALA A 186 1.02 -11.11 -1.75
CA ALA A 186 1.71 -11.29 -3.03
C ALA A 186 0.74 -11.07 -4.21
N GLN A 187 -0.45 -11.68 -4.15
CA GLN A 187 -1.51 -11.49 -5.15
C GLN A 187 -1.98 -10.03 -5.24
N ARG A 188 -2.18 -9.35 -4.11
CA ARG A 188 -2.64 -7.94 -4.12
C ARG A 188 -1.55 -6.98 -4.57
N TYR A 189 -0.29 -7.26 -4.25
CA TYR A 189 0.86 -6.46 -4.62
C TYR A 189 1.07 -6.42 -6.14
N ILE A 190 1.00 -7.59 -6.81
CA ILE A 190 1.13 -7.65 -8.27
C ILE A 190 -0.01 -6.91 -8.98
N ASN A 191 -1.23 -7.02 -8.45
CA ASN A 191 -2.44 -6.40 -9.02
C ASN A 191 -2.64 -4.94 -8.62
N LEU A 192 -1.76 -4.39 -7.78
CA LEU A 192 -1.87 -3.01 -7.32
C LEU A 192 -1.78 -2.04 -8.50
N ALA A 193 -2.72 -1.10 -8.64
CA ALA A 193 -2.65 -0.13 -9.73
C ALA A 193 -1.38 0.75 -9.65
N LYS A 194 -0.89 1.22 -10.80
CA LYS A 194 0.27 2.13 -10.87
C LYS A 194 -0.01 3.39 -10.03
N GLY A 195 0.94 3.76 -9.16
CA GLY A 195 0.83 4.93 -8.28
C GLY A 195 0.04 4.71 -6.97
N LYS A 196 -0.67 3.57 -6.82
CA LYS A 196 -1.26 3.22 -5.51
C LYS A 196 -0.15 2.73 -4.56
N ARG A 197 -0.23 3.14 -3.30
CA ARG A 197 0.73 2.82 -2.24
C ARG A 197 0.13 1.78 -1.30
N LEU A 198 0.95 0.87 -0.78
CA LEU A 198 0.51 -0.16 0.17
C LEU A 198 -0.12 0.41 1.44
N GLY A 199 0.40 1.53 1.97
CA GLY A 199 -0.19 2.22 3.11
C GLY A 199 -1.62 2.75 2.88
N ASN A 200 -2.09 2.77 1.62
CA ASN A 200 -3.45 3.18 1.26
C ASN A 200 -4.36 1.97 0.95
N VAL A 201 -3.89 0.75 1.14
CA VAL A 201 -4.65 -0.48 0.86
C VAL A 201 -4.92 -1.19 2.17
N LEU A 202 -6.18 -1.27 2.57
CA LEU A 202 -6.61 -1.91 3.81
C LEU A 202 -6.50 -3.44 3.72
N LEU A 203 -6.29 -4.07 4.87
CA LEU A 203 -6.46 -5.52 5.00
C LEU A 203 -7.93 -5.88 4.87
N ASP A 204 -8.78 -5.15 5.60
CA ASP A 204 -10.22 -5.26 5.58
C ASP A 204 -10.82 -3.91 5.21
N ASP A 205 -11.52 -3.85 4.08
CA ASP A 205 -12.16 -2.62 3.61
C ASP A 205 -13.38 -2.22 4.48
N ALA A 206 -13.88 -3.13 5.34
CA ALA A 206 -14.94 -2.84 6.31
C ALA A 206 -14.42 -2.16 7.60
N ASP A 207 -13.12 -2.25 7.88
CA ASP A 207 -12.48 -1.58 9.02
C ASP A 207 -11.47 -0.52 8.52
N PRO A 208 -11.92 0.72 8.26
CA PRO A 208 -11.03 1.80 7.80
C PRO A 208 -9.98 2.20 8.84
N THR A 209 -10.21 1.91 10.12
CA THR A 209 -9.25 2.14 11.21
C THR A 209 -8.22 1.02 11.34
N GLY A 210 -8.48 -0.10 10.67
CA GLY A 210 -7.69 -1.32 10.71
C GLY A 210 -6.35 -1.20 10.03
N LEU A 211 -5.59 -2.30 10.05
CA LEU A 211 -4.25 -2.35 9.47
C LEU A 211 -4.27 -2.20 7.94
N ASP A 212 -3.24 -1.58 7.37
CA ASP A 212 -2.96 -1.65 5.93
C ASP A 212 -1.87 -2.67 5.61
N TRP A 213 -1.74 -2.99 4.32
CA TRP A 213 -0.76 -3.94 3.84
C TRP A 213 0.69 -3.50 4.04
N GLU A 214 0.99 -2.19 4.16
CA GLU A 214 2.34 -1.73 4.50
C GLU A 214 2.68 -2.06 5.96
N GLY A 215 1.75 -1.80 6.88
CA GLY A 215 1.86 -2.18 8.28
C GLY A 215 1.92 -3.70 8.48
N ARG A 216 1.05 -4.46 7.80
CA ARG A 216 1.03 -5.93 7.88
C ARG A 216 2.34 -6.54 7.42
N ARG A 217 2.80 -6.11 6.25
CA ARG A 217 4.07 -6.54 5.66
C ARG A 217 5.23 -6.29 6.61
N TYR A 218 5.31 -5.09 7.17
CA TYR A 218 6.39 -4.75 8.08
C TYR A 218 6.41 -5.66 9.31
N ARG A 219 5.25 -5.89 9.95
CA ARG A 219 5.13 -6.81 11.10
C ARG A 219 5.50 -8.25 10.75
N ALA A 220 5.04 -8.74 9.60
CA ALA A 220 5.37 -10.10 9.14
C ALA A 220 6.88 -10.25 8.93
N LEU A 221 7.52 -9.29 8.26
CA LEU A 221 8.96 -9.34 8.02
C LEU A 221 9.78 -9.19 9.31
N CYS A 222 9.32 -8.42 10.30
CA CYS A 222 9.94 -8.41 11.62
C CYS A 222 9.93 -9.79 12.30
N GLY A 223 8.87 -10.59 12.09
CA GLY A 223 8.80 -11.96 12.60
C GLY A 223 9.68 -12.95 11.83
N LEU A 224 9.82 -12.78 10.51
CA LEU A 224 10.59 -13.69 9.65
C LEU A 224 12.09 -13.44 9.64
N VAL A 225 12.49 -12.18 9.82
CA VAL A 225 13.88 -11.73 9.73
C VAL A 225 14.34 -11.36 11.15
N PRO A 226 15.33 -12.08 11.72
CA PRO A 226 15.98 -11.64 12.96
C PRO A 226 16.61 -10.26 12.80
N GLU A 227 16.61 -9.46 13.86
CA GLU A 227 17.24 -8.14 13.86
C GLU A 227 18.75 -8.24 13.61
N GLY A 228 19.28 -7.40 12.71
CA GLY A 228 20.67 -7.46 12.26
C GLY A 228 20.91 -8.43 11.10
N LYS A 229 19.91 -9.22 10.70
CA LYS A 229 19.98 -10.18 9.58
C LYS A 229 19.36 -9.63 8.28
N GLU A 230 19.25 -8.31 8.15
CA GLU A 230 18.68 -7.66 6.95
C GLU A 230 19.63 -7.73 5.75
N GLY A 231 20.94 -7.87 5.98
CA GLY A 231 21.95 -8.01 4.93
C GLY A 231 22.18 -9.46 4.50
N VAL A 232 22.64 -9.65 3.25
CA VAL A 232 22.90 -10.98 2.67
C VAL A 232 23.91 -11.82 3.47
N GLU A 233 24.87 -11.16 4.13
CA GLU A 233 25.95 -11.79 4.89
C GLU A 233 25.45 -12.63 6.07
N GLY A 234 24.27 -12.29 6.60
CA GLY A 234 23.67 -13.06 7.70
C GLY A 234 23.05 -14.38 7.26
N TRP A 235 22.84 -14.62 5.96
CA TRP A 235 22.05 -15.74 5.47
C TRP A 235 22.92 -16.90 4.96
N GLY A 236 22.61 -18.10 5.44
CA GLY A 236 23.25 -19.33 4.96
C GLY A 236 22.75 -19.73 3.57
N GLU A 237 23.59 -20.41 2.79
CA GLU A 237 23.21 -20.83 1.43
C GLU A 237 21.98 -21.75 1.44
N GLY A 238 21.92 -22.73 2.34
CA GLY A 238 20.76 -23.61 2.52
C GLY A 238 19.50 -22.93 3.06
N GLU A 239 19.61 -21.71 3.61
CA GLU A 239 18.44 -20.94 4.03
C GLU A 239 17.80 -20.20 2.86
N LEU A 240 18.57 -19.88 1.82
CA LEU A 240 18.12 -19.10 0.67
C LEU A 240 17.90 -19.96 -0.58
N TRP A 241 18.63 -21.06 -0.68
CA TRP A 241 18.68 -21.92 -1.85
C TRP A 241 18.64 -23.38 -1.43
N GLU A 242 17.90 -24.17 -2.16
CA GLU A 242 17.90 -25.63 -2.07
C GLU A 242 18.61 -26.17 -3.32
N ASP A 243 19.38 -27.25 -3.15
CA ASP A 243 19.97 -27.94 -4.30
C ASP A 243 18.81 -28.49 -5.15
N GLY A 244 18.73 -28.06 -6.41
CA GLY A 244 17.73 -28.60 -7.31
C GLY A 244 18.02 -30.07 -7.54
N ASP A 245 16.98 -30.90 -7.44
CA ASP A 245 17.02 -32.34 -7.68
C ASP A 245 17.77 -32.61 -8.99
N GLY A 246 19.06 -32.91 -8.86
CA GLY A 246 19.82 -33.50 -9.92
C GLY A 246 19.26 -34.89 -10.06
N ASP A 247 18.59 -35.13 -11.20
CA ASP A 247 18.32 -36.43 -11.76
C ASP A 247 19.18 -37.51 -11.08
N GLU A 248 18.55 -38.41 -10.32
CA GLU A 248 19.17 -39.65 -9.82
C GLU A 248 19.48 -40.53 -11.05
N GLY A 249 20.44 -40.08 -11.85
CA GLY A 249 21.03 -40.79 -12.96
C GLY A 249 21.95 -41.84 -12.39
N ASP A 250 21.40 -43.05 -12.27
CA ASP A 250 22.04 -44.36 -12.35
C ASP A 250 23.57 -44.39 -12.14
N GLY A 251 23.97 -45.03 -11.05
CA GLY A 251 25.35 -45.21 -10.65
C GLY A 251 26.17 -45.95 -11.70
N ARG A 252 26.81 -45.20 -12.60
CA ARG A 252 27.90 -45.71 -13.43
C ARG A 252 29.11 -44.80 -13.33
N SER A 253 29.97 -45.16 -12.38
CA SER A 253 31.27 -44.55 -12.11
C SER A 253 32.17 -44.59 -13.35
N GLY A 254 32.49 -43.42 -13.90
CA GLY A 254 33.49 -43.28 -14.95
C GLY A 254 33.70 -41.85 -15.41
N GLY A 255 34.81 -41.24 -14.99
CA GLY A 255 35.45 -40.14 -15.72
C GLY A 255 35.06 -38.72 -15.29
N GLY A 256 36.03 -38.04 -14.68
CA GLY A 256 35.90 -36.65 -14.24
C GLY A 256 35.45 -35.70 -15.35
N THR A 257 34.38 -34.96 -15.07
CA THR A 257 33.99 -33.78 -15.84
C THR A 257 33.64 -32.68 -14.84
N LYS A 258 34.26 -31.50 -15.00
CA LYS A 258 34.02 -30.30 -14.19
C LYS A 258 32.52 -30.08 -13.98
N GLY A 259 32.13 -29.95 -12.70
CA GLY A 259 30.75 -29.91 -12.25
C GLY A 259 29.87 -28.96 -13.06
N LYS A 260 28.91 -29.55 -13.77
CA LYS A 260 27.76 -28.88 -14.33
C LYS A 260 26.93 -28.39 -13.14
N GLY A 261 26.97 -27.07 -12.86
CA GLY A 261 26.34 -26.50 -11.68
C GLY A 261 24.88 -26.91 -11.57
N SER A 262 24.52 -27.54 -10.45
CA SER A 262 23.13 -27.83 -10.10
C SER A 262 22.33 -26.51 -10.14
N SER A 263 21.17 -26.51 -10.80
CA SER A 263 20.27 -25.36 -10.77
C SER A 263 19.74 -25.21 -9.35
N LYS A 264 20.26 -24.25 -8.59
CA LYS A 264 19.82 -23.99 -7.22
C LYS A 264 18.41 -23.41 -7.25
N LYS A 265 17.47 -24.07 -6.57
CA LYS A 265 16.08 -23.62 -6.43
C LYS A 265 15.98 -22.68 -5.22
N VAL A 266 15.00 -21.79 -5.21
CA VAL A 266 14.72 -20.93 -4.04
C VAL A 266 14.15 -21.80 -2.93
N SER A 267 14.71 -21.69 -1.73
CA SER A 267 14.23 -22.46 -0.57
C SER A 267 12.82 -22.02 -0.14
N ASN A 268 12.11 -22.86 0.60
CA ASN A 268 10.79 -22.48 1.16
C ASN A 268 10.86 -21.23 2.05
N ARG A 269 11.93 -21.10 2.85
CA ARG A 269 12.12 -19.93 3.71
C ARG A 269 12.33 -18.65 2.91
N HIS A 270 13.11 -18.72 1.83
CA HIS A 270 13.33 -17.56 0.97
C HIS A 270 12.07 -17.20 0.18
N LEU A 271 11.29 -18.20 -0.21
CA LEU A 271 9.99 -18.02 -0.85
C LEU A 271 9.02 -17.25 0.06
N GLN A 272 9.02 -17.51 1.38
CA GLN A 272 8.22 -16.73 2.34
C GLN A 272 8.64 -15.24 2.38
N LEU A 273 9.93 -14.93 2.29
CA LEU A 273 10.40 -13.54 2.21
C LEU A 273 9.93 -12.87 0.91
N ILE A 274 10.06 -13.59 -0.21
CA ILE A 274 9.66 -13.12 -1.54
C ILE A 274 8.14 -12.91 -1.59
N ALA A 275 7.35 -13.74 -0.90
CA ALA A 275 5.91 -13.56 -0.78
C ALA A 275 5.56 -12.18 -0.19
N TRP A 276 6.38 -11.65 0.72
CA TRP A 276 6.26 -10.29 1.26
C TRP A 276 7.00 -9.23 0.43
N ALA A 277 7.33 -9.52 -0.83
CA ALA A 277 8.08 -8.66 -1.74
C ALA A 277 9.39 -8.14 -1.13
N TRP A 278 10.13 -9.01 -0.43
CA TRP A 278 11.43 -8.68 0.15
C TRP A 278 12.42 -9.84 -0.01
N SER A 279 13.70 -9.52 -0.17
CA SER A 279 14.77 -10.50 -0.14
C SER A 279 16.06 -9.82 0.34
N PRO A 280 16.92 -10.53 1.10
CA PRO A 280 18.27 -10.06 1.41
C PRO A 280 19.19 -10.13 0.18
N VAL A 281 18.76 -10.81 -0.89
CA VAL A 281 19.51 -10.99 -2.14
C VAL A 281 19.06 -9.95 -3.17
N ALA A 282 20.01 -9.46 -3.96
CA ALA A 282 19.70 -8.58 -5.09
C ALA A 282 18.76 -9.25 -6.09
N GLU A 283 17.73 -8.50 -6.52
CA GLU A 283 16.71 -8.97 -7.47
C GLU A 283 17.29 -9.57 -8.76
N ARG A 284 18.42 -9.04 -9.25
CA ARG A 284 19.13 -9.59 -10.42
C ARG A 284 19.44 -11.08 -10.24
N LYS A 285 19.88 -11.50 -9.06
CA LYS A 285 20.23 -12.90 -8.78
C LYS A 285 19.00 -13.80 -8.69
N LEU A 286 17.85 -13.27 -8.28
CA LEU A 286 16.56 -13.97 -8.28
C LEU A 286 15.94 -14.09 -9.69
N MET A 287 16.20 -13.14 -10.57
CA MET A 287 15.72 -13.22 -11.96
C MET A 287 16.42 -14.34 -12.76
N PHE A 288 17.72 -14.51 -12.54
CA PHE A 288 18.56 -15.45 -13.31
C PHE A 288 18.83 -16.80 -12.63
N GLY A 289 18.41 -16.96 -11.38
CA GLY A 289 18.28 -18.27 -10.71
C GLY A 289 16.99 -18.94 -11.10
#